data_AF-A0A1B6ILL1-F1
#
_entry.id   AF-A0A1B6ILL1-F1
#
_cell.length_a   1.000
_cell.length_b   1.000
_cell.length_c   1.000
_cell.angle_alpha   90.00
_cell.angle_beta   90.00
_cell.angle_gamma   90.00
#
_symmetry.space_group_name_H-M   'P 1'
#
loop_
_entity.id
_entity.type
_entity.pdbx_description
1 polymer ?
#
loop_
_entity_poly.entity_id
_entity_poly.type
_entity_poly.pdbx_seq_one_letter_code
_entity_poly.pdbx_strand_id
1 'polypeptide(L)'
;SPSKLKVKNKHVEFFRNLYLTFLEYDGNLLRRELFGCNITKTSLKDRELSKLNEEDPCYEFRRARVNRLRTHLYFLDYDFEPSTDGSDVTLVAQLSMDRLQMVEMLCKHW
;
A
#
# COMPACT_ATOMS: atom_id res chain seq x y z
N SER A 1 19.32 -19.05 19.96
CA SER A 1 20.43 -19.72 20.67
C SER A 1 21.09 -18.72 21.62
N PRO A 2 21.13 -19.00 22.93
CA PRO A 2 21.67 -18.12 23.97
C PRO A 2 23.15 -17.75 23.79
N SER A 3 23.89 -18.48 22.95
CA SER A 3 25.33 -18.26 22.72
C SER A 3 25.64 -17.17 21.69
N LYS A 4 24.63 -16.51 21.08
CA LYS A 4 24.81 -15.45 20.07
C LYS A 4 24.85 -14.02 20.65
N LEU A 5 24.98 -13.86 21.97
CA LEU A 5 24.89 -12.55 22.64
C LEU A 5 26.13 -11.64 22.45
N LYS A 6 27.25 -12.17 21.96
CA LYS A 6 28.51 -11.40 21.74
C LYS A 6 28.97 -11.37 20.28
N VAL A 7 28.05 -11.50 19.32
CA VAL A 7 28.40 -11.40 17.90
C VAL A 7 28.60 -9.93 17.52
N LYS A 8 29.85 -9.49 17.44
CA LYS A 8 30.20 -8.20 16.83
C LYS A 8 30.03 -8.31 15.32
N ASN A 9 28.91 -7.82 14.81
CA ASN A 9 28.70 -7.71 13.37
C ASN A 9 29.38 -6.42 12.87
N LYS A 10 30.44 -6.56 12.07
CA LYS A 10 31.18 -5.44 11.46
C LYS A 10 30.27 -4.51 10.66
N HIS A 11 29.15 -5.02 10.15
CA HIS A 11 28.20 -4.31 9.31
C HIS A 11 26.96 -3.85 10.09
N VAL A 12 26.95 -3.92 11.43
CA VAL A 12 25.77 -3.58 12.24
C VAL A 12 25.28 -2.15 11.96
N GLU A 13 26.22 -1.21 11.83
CA GLU A 13 25.92 0.18 11.56
C GLU A 13 25.42 0.39 10.12
N PHE A 14 26.01 -0.33 9.16
CA PHE A 14 25.54 -0.35 7.77
C PHE A 14 24.08 -0.84 7.67
N PHE A 15 23.74 -1.97 8.29
CA PHE A 15 22.37 -2.49 8.25
C PHE A 15 21.39 -1.60 9.02
N ARG A 16 21.82 -0.98 10.12
CA ARG A 16 21.01 0.00 10.85
C ARG A 16 20.71 1.23 9.99
N ASN A 17 21.71 1.78 9.32
CA ASN A 17 21.53 2.95 8.46
C ASN A 17 20.64 2.61 7.27
N LEU A 18 20.84 1.44 6.65
CA LEU A 18 19.97 0.95 5.58
C LEU A 18 18.51 0.85 6.03
N TYR A 19 18.24 0.28 7.21
CA TYR A 19 16.89 0.20 7.77
C TYR A 19 16.26 1.57 7.99
N LEU A 20 16.99 2.51 8.59
CA LEU A 20 16.51 3.87 8.82
C LEU A 20 16.19 4.60 7.50
N THR A 21 17.04 4.44 6.49
CA THR A 21 16.79 4.98 5.14
C THR A 21 15.48 4.44 4.54
N PHE A 22 15.21 3.14 4.68
CA PHE A 22 13.95 2.55 4.19
C PHE A 22 12.72 2.99 4.98
N LEU A 23 12.85 3.26 6.28
CA LEU A 23 11.75 3.82 7.09
C LEU A 23 11.43 5.27 6.71
N GLU A 24 12.45 6.05 6.36
CA GLU A 24 12.32 7.46 5.99
C GLU A 24 11.82 7.66 4.55
N TYR A 25 11.84 6.61 3.72
CA TYR A 25 11.34 6.68 2.36
C TYR A 25 9.81 6.80 2.32
N ASP A 26 9.33 7.77 1.54
CA ASP A 26 7.94 7.84 1.14
C ASP A 26 7.56 6.52 0.44
N GLY A 27 6.51 5.86 0.93
CA GLY A 27 5.97 4.65 0.32
C GLY A 27 5.63 4.83 -1.16
N ASN A 28 5.40 6.06 -1.64
CA ASN A 28 5.26 6.38 -3.05
C ASN A 28 6.54 6.18 -3.87
N LEU A 29 7.71 6.45 -3.29
CA LEU A 29 9.00 6.26 -3.95
C LEU A 29 9.24 4.78 -4.27
N LEU A 30 8.80 3.91 -3.36
CA LEU A 30 8.87 2.45 -3.50
C LEU A 30 7.79 1.87 -4.44
N ARG A 31 6.82 2.67 -4.91
CA ARG A 31 5.82 2.22 -5.90
C ARG A 31 6.37 2.17 -7.32
N ARG A 32 7.41 2.97 -7.60
CA ARG A 32 8.12 2.90 -8.87
C ARG A 32 9.22 1.86 -8.74
N GLU A 33 9.40 1.08 -9.80
CA GLU A 33 10.54 0.18 -9.92
C GLU A 33 11.82 1.04 -9.97
N LEU A 34 12.57 1.10 -8.87
CA LEU A 34 13.80 1.90 -8.76
C LEU A 34 14.94 1.30 -9.58
N PHE A 35 14.89 -0.01 -9.84
CA PHE A 35 15.87 -0.77 -10.61
C PHE A 35 15.12 -1.72 -11.56
N GLY A 36 15.02 -1.35 -12.84
CA GLY A 36 14.28 -2.15 -13.83
C GLY A 36 15.14 -3.17 -14.56
N CYS A 37 14.64 -4.40 -14.71
CA CYS A 37 15.18 -5.36 -15.68
C CYS A 37 14.48 -5.17 -17.04
N ASN A 38 15.18 -4.60 -18.02
CA ASN A 38 14.77 -4.35 -19.42
C ASN A 38 13.58 -3.40 -19.64
N ILE A 39 13.91 -2.20 -20.12
CA ILE A 39 13.14 -0.94 -20.16
C ILE A 39 12.00 -0.90 -21.22
N THR A 40 11.70 -1.97 -21.94
CA THR A 40 10.77 -1.91 -23.09
C THR A 40 9.33 -2.30 -22.79
N LYS A 41 9.00 -2.77 -21.59
CA LYS A 41 7.62 -3.15 -21.26
C LYS A 41 6.92 -1.99 -20.56
N THR A 42 6.12 -1.24 -21.32
CA THR A 42 5.07 -0.37 -20.75
C THR A 42 4.35 -1.18 -19.67
N SER A 43 4.36 -0.70 -18.43
CA SER A 43 3.74 -1.46 -17.35
C SER A 43 2.25 -1.63 -17.65
N LEU A 44 1.65 -2.75 -17.23
CA LEU A 44 0.21 -2.95 -17.38
C LEU A 44 -0.59 -1.77 -16.80
N LYS A 45 -0.04 -1.15 -15.75
CA LYS A 45 -0.58 0.07 -15.13
C LYS A 45 -0.63 1.23 -16.12
N ASP A 46 0.47 1.54 -16.80
CA ASP A 46 0.55 2.67 -17.74
C ASP A 46 -0.41 2.50 -18.92
N ARG A 47 -0.59 1.26 -19.39
CA ARG A 47 -1.57 0.95 -20.45
C ARG A 47 -3.01 1.19 -19.98
N GLU A 48 -3.35 0.80 -18.76
CA GLU A 48 -4.70 1.02 -18.22
C GLU A 48 -4.94 2.52 -17.92
N LEU A 49 -3.93 3.24 -17.44
CA LEU A 49 -4.01 4.69 -17.24
C LEU A 49 -4.22 5.45 -18.55
N SER A 50 -3.57 5.04 -19.64
CA SER A 50 -3.74 5.68 -20.96
C SER A 50 -5.14 5.57 -21.56
N LYS A 51 -6.00 4.69 -21.03
CA LYS A 51 -7.39 4.51 -21.49
C LYS A 51 -8.38 5.40 -20.73
N LEU A 52 -7.94 6.10 -19.69
CA LEU A 52 -8.81 6.94 -18.87
C LEU A 52 -9.00 8.30 -19.51
N ASN A 53 -10.24 8.79 -19.53
CA ASN A 53 -10.58 10.14 -19.96
C ASN A 53 -10.58 11.07 -18.73
N GLU A 54 -9.78 12.14 -18.77
CA GLU A 54 -9.69 13.14 -17.69
C GLU A 54 -10.97 13.96 -17.50
N GLU A 55 -11.81 14.04 -18.54
CA GLU A 55 -13.12 14.72 -18.47
C GLU A 55 -14.22 13.86 -17.83
N ASP A 56 -13.94 12.58 -17.55
CA ASP A 56 -14.90 11.70 -16.87
C ASP A 56 -15.11 12.18 -15.42
N PRO A 57 -16.35 12.47 -14.97
CA PRO A 57 -16.64 12.78 -13.57
C PRO A 57 -16.15 11.73 -12.57
N CYS A 58 -15.99 10.48 -13.01
CA CYS A 58 -15.46 9.35 -12.22
C CYS A 58 -13.96 9.11 -12.41
N TYR A 59 -13.23 10.02 -13.08
CA TYR A 59 -11.82 9.84 -13.43
C TYR A 59 -10.96 9.44 -12.22
N GLU A 60 -11.08 10.14 -11.09
CA GLU A 60 -10.30 9.86 -9.89
C GLU A 60 -10.56 8.45 -9.34
N PHE A 61 -11.81 7.98 -9.35
CA PHE A 61 -12.16 6.62 -8.93
C PHE A 61 -11.60 5.55 -9.89
N ARG A 62 -11.69 5.78 -11.20
CA ARG A 62 -11.14 4.86 -12.19
C ARG A 62 -9.62 4.82 -12.14
N ARG A 63 -8.96 5.97 -11.92
CA ARG A 63 -7.52 6.06 -11.71
C ARG A 63 -7.10 5.32 -10.44
N ALA A 64 -7.85 5.50 -9.35
CA ALA A 64 -7.61 4.81 -8.08
C ALA A 64 -7.72 3.29 -8.21
N ARG A 65 -8.68 2.77 -8.99
CA ARG A 65 -8.82 1.33 -9.27
C ARG A 65 -7.59 0.70 -9.91
N VAL A 66 -6.86 1.46 -10.74
CA VAL A 66 -5.64 0.99 -11.41
C VAL A 66 -4.43 0.97 -10.45
N ASN A 67 -4.52 1.66 -9.31
CA ASN A 67 -3.48 1.61 -8.29
C ASN A 67 -3.60 0.33 -7.46
N ARG A 68 -2.58 -0.53 -7.53
CA ARG A 68 -2.37 -1.59 -6.53
C ARG A 68 -1.67 -0.98 -5.32
N LEU A 69 -2.42 -0.77 -4.25
CA LEU A 69 -1.85 -0.37 -2.96
C LEU A 69 -1.16 -1.60 -2.34
N ARG A 70 0.10 -1.45 -1.96
CA ARG A 70 0.83 -2.48 -1.22
C ARG A 70 0.32 -2.46 0.22
N THR A 71 -0.58 -3.37 0.57
CA THR A 71 -1.00 -3.61 1.96
C THR A 71 -0.17 -4.75 2.52
N HIS A 72 0.84 -4.42 3.34
CA HIS A 72 1.60 -5.43 4.11
C HIS A 72 0.95 -5.51 5.49
N LEU A 73 -0.23 -6.12 5.56
CA LEU A 73 -0.98 -6.26 6.81
C LEU A 73 -0.23 -7.16 7.80
N TYR A 74 0.58 -8.10 7.29
CA TYR A 74 1.32 -9.07 8.08
C TYR A 74 2.78 -9.10 7.67
N PHE A 75 3.66 -9.27 8.64
CA PHE A 75 5.11 -9.41 8.43
C PHE A 75 5.51 -10.82 7.98
N LEU A 76 4.66 -11.81 8.24
CA LEU A 76 4.82 -13.21 7.85
C LEU A 76 3.63 -13.62 6.99
N ASP A 77 3.78 -14.72 6.24
CA ASP A 77 2.67 -15.35 5.55
C ASP A 77 1.56 -15.64 6.56
N TYR A 78 0.41 -15.05 6.32
CA TYR A 78 -0.78 -15.17 7.16
C TYR A 78 -1.91 -15.65 6.28
N ASP A 79 -2.36 -16.88 6.52
CA ASP A 79 -3.57 -17.41 5.93
C ASP A 79 -4.75 -16.73 6.62
N PHE A 80 -5.40 -15.83 5.89
CA PHE A 80 -6.51 -15.06 6.40
C PHE A 80 -7.74 -15.96 6.63
N GLU A 81 -8.22 -16.03 7.87
CA GLU A 81 -9.50 -16.65 8.23
C GLU A 81 -10.58 -15.57 8.32
N PRO A 82 -11.61 -15.61 7.47
CA PRO A 82 -12.73 -14.66 7.54
C PRO A 82 -13.48 -14.77 8.86
N SER A 83 -13.90 -13.62 9.39
CA SER A 83 -14.75 -13.52 10.55
C SER A 83 -16.12 -14.14 10.31
N THR A 84 -16.70 -14.79 11.33
CA THR A 84 -17.99 -15.47 11.23
C THR A 84 -19.16 -14.52 10.99
N ASP A 85 -19.00 -13.25 11.33
CA ASP A 85 -19.95 -12.15 11.13
C ASP A 85 -19.72 -11.38 9.82
N GLY A 86 -18.72 -11.77 9.03
CA GLY A 86 -18.41 -11.18 7.72
C GLY A 86 -17.86 -9.75 7.78
N SER A 87 -17.43 -9.29 8.95
CA SER A 87 -16.93 -7.93 9.18
C SER A 87 -15.42 -7.93 9.39
N ASP A 88 -14.68 -8.18 8.31
CA ASP A 88 -13.22 -8.37 8.34
C ASP A 88 -12.40 -7.07 8.37
N VAL A 89 -13.03 -5.95 7.97
CA VAL A 89 -12.36 -4.65 7.81
C VAL A 89 -13.17 -3.57 8.50
N THR A 90 -12.53 -2.81 9.41
CA THR A 90 -13.12 -1.63 10.03
C THR A 90 -12.47 -0.36 9.50
N LEU A 91 -13.27 0.52 8.89
CA LEU A 91 -12.82 1.86 8.52
C LEU A 91 -13.00 2.80 9.71
N VAL A 92 -11.88 3.33 10.24
CA VAL A 92 -11.90 4.37 11.28
C VAL A 92 -11.53 5.70 10.63
N ALA A 93 -12.43 6.68 10.72
CA ALA A 93 -12.24 8.03 10.17
C ALA A 93 -12.73 9.10 11.15
N GLN A 94 -12.08 10.27 11.12
CA GLN A 94 -12.55 11.46 11.82
C GLN A 94 -13.19 12.40 10.80
N LEU A 95 -14.47 12.72 10.99
CA LEU A 95 -15.21 13.61 10.11
C LEU A 95 -16.16 14.51 10.89
N SER A 96 -16.50 15.66 10.31
CA SER A 96 -17.54 16.55 10.81
C SER A 96 -18.93 15.95 10.57
N MET A 97 -19.93 16.40 11.33
CA MET A 97 -21.29 15.83 11.28
C MET A 97 -21.95 15.97 9.90
N ASP A 98 -21.67 17.06 9.16
CA ASP A 98 -22.18 17.30 7.80
C ASP A 98 -21.66 16.29 6.77
N ARG A 99 -20.54 15.62 7.04
CA ARG A 99 -19.95 14.62 6.15
C ARG A 99 -20.46 13.21 6.40
N LEU A 100 -21.16 12.98 7.51
CA LEU A 100 -21.67 11.66 7.87
C LEU A 100 -22.67 11.13 6.85
N GLN A 101 -23.58 11.99 6.37
CA GLN A 101 -24.58 11.60 5.37
C GLN A 101 -23.93 11.13 4.04
N MET A 102 -22.83 11.78 3.65
CA MET A 102 -22.08 11.40 2.46
C MET A 102 -21.41 10.02 2.65
N VAL A 103 -20.81 9.78 3.81
CA VAL A 103 -20.18 8.49 4.13
C VAL A 103 -21.23 7.37 4.18
N GLU A 104 -22.40 7.61 4.80
CA GLU A 104 -23.48 6.63 4.87
C GLU A 104 -23.99 6.24 3.47
N MET A 105 -24.14 7.20 2.56
CA MET A 105 -24.50 6.92 1.17
C MET A 105 -23.44 6.07 0.47
N LEU A 106 -22.14 6.36 0.67
CA LEU A 106 -21.05 5.57 0.09
C LEU A 106 -21.04 4.13 0.64
N CYS A 107 -21.29 3.95 1.94
CA CYS A 107 -21.37 2.62 2.57
C CYS A 107 -22.49 1.73 2.01
N LYS A 108 -23.56 2.30 1.42
CA LYS A 108 -24.62 1.52 0.76
C LYS A 108 -24.19 0.91 -0.58
N HIS A 109 -23.06 1.35 -1.12
CA HIS A 109 -22.52 0.93 -2.42
C HIS A 109 -21.15 0.26 -2.34
N TRP A 110 -20.66 0.02 -1.11
CA TRP A 110 -19.44 -0.73 -0.83
C TRP A 110 -19.77 -2.20 -0.64
#